data_AF-A0A7J4KEU9-F1
#
_entry.id   AF-A0A7J4KEU9-F1
#
_cell.length_a   1.000
_cell.length_b   1.000
_cell.length_c   1.000
_cell.angle_alpha   90.00
_cell.angle_beta   90.00
_cell.angle_gamma   90.00
#
_symmetry.space_group_name_H-M   'P 1'
#
loop_
_entity.id
_entity.type
_entity.pdbx_description
1 polymer ?
#
loop_
_entity_poly.entity_id
_entity_poly.type
_entity_poly.pdbx_seq_one_letter_code
_entity_poly.pdbx_strand_id
1 'polypeptide(L)'
;AFFTGLVFAAPGSVMFRGNANPSDTGRIAAAGVSANIVIAVFTYVLYHFIFSDMGLWGTLIGFICLVNLLLATFNLLPFGPLDGKKVMMWKETVWFVLFAVSVLLLSGMFIGGNLLTKFFI
;
A
#
# COMPACT_ATOMS: atom_id res chain seq x y z
N ALA A 1 4.51 -26.31 14.57
CA ALA A 1 4.83 -24.91 14.93
C ALA A 1 3.70 -23.98 14.44
N PHE A 2 2.52 -24.05 15.07
CA PHE A 2 1.31 -23.35 14.60
C PHE A 2 0.60 -22.64 15.76
N PHE A 3 1.35 -22.14 16.75
CA PHE A 3 0.79 -21.60 18.00
C PHE A 3 1.34 -20.24 18.46
N THR A 4 2.16 -19.56 17.65
CA THR A 4 2.67 -18.22 18.01
C THR A 4 2.08 -17.09 17.18
N GLY A 5 1.21 -17.36 16.19
CA GLY A 5 0.69 -16.31 15.29
C GLY A 5 1.77 -15.52 14.54
N LEU A 6 3.03 -15.96 14.65
CA LEU A 6 4.20 -15.23 14.21
C LEU A 6 4.72 -15.91 12.96
N VAL A 7 4.29 -15.42 11.80
CA VAL A 7 4.77 -15.87 10.50
C VAL A 7 6.14 -15.26 10.25
N PHE A 8 7.20 -16.03 10.49
CA PHE A 8 8.54 -15.71 10.01
C PHE A 8 8.61 -15.95 8.50
N ALA A 9 8.27 -14.94 7.72
CA ALA A 9 8.63 -14.90 6.30
C ALA A 9 10.14 -14.60 6.20
N ALA A 10 10.98 -15.64 6.24
CA ALA A 10 12.38 -15.51 5.87
C ALA A 10 12.45 -15.27 4.34
N PRO A 11 12.91 -14.10 3.86
CA PRO A 11 12.97 -13.85 2.44
C PRO A 11 14.04 -14.75 1.84
N GLY A 12 13.66 -15.64 0.92
CA GLY A 12 14.60 -16.26 0.01
C GLY A 12 15.27 -15.16 -0.81
N SER A 13 16.54 -14.88 -0.51
CA SER A 13 17.34 -13.90 -1.25
C SER A 13 17.59 -14.41 -2.67
N VAL A 14 16.71 -14.07 -3.61
CA VAL A 14 17.01 -14.21 -5.03
C VAL A 14 17.98 -13.09 -5.39
N MET A 15 19.25 -13.46 -5.59
CA MET A 15 20.31 -12.52 -5.94
C MET A 15 20.07 -12.03 -7.37
N PHE A 16 19.57 -10.81 -7.53
CA PHE A 16 19.56 -10.14 -8.83
C PHE A 16 21.01 -9.81 -9.21
N ARG A 17 21.52 -10.46 -10.26
CA ARG A 17 22.85 -10.21 -10.81
C ARG A 17 22.71 -9.29 -12.01
N GLY A 18 23.13 -8.04 -11.86
CA GLY A 18 23.11 -7.04 -12.93
C GLY A 18 23.36 -5.63 -12.40
N ASN A 19 23.97 -4.77 -13.22
CA ASN A 19 24.16 -3.35 -12.92
C ASN A 19 22.81 -2.62 -13.01
N ALA A 20 21.94 -2.81 -12.03
CA ALA A 20 20.65 -2.12 -11.98
C ALA A 20 20.93 -0.65 -11.62
N ASN A 21 20.75 0.24 -12.59
CA ASN A 21 20.89 1.66 -12.32
C ASN A 21 19.92 2.05 -11.19
N PRO A 22 20.36 2.89 -10.24
CA PRO A 22 19.49 3.37 -9.15
C PRO A 22 18.18 3.99 -9.66
N SER A 23 18.20 4.58 -10.85
CA SER A 23 17.03 5.14 -11.52
C SER A 23 15.99 4.09 -11.93
N ASP A 24 16.43 2.95 -12.45
CA ASP A 24 15.52 1.90 -12.92
C ASP A 24 14.88 1.19 -11.72
N THR A 25 15.69 0.95 -10.70
CA THR A 25 15.24 0.40 -9.42
C THR A 25 14.21 1.30 -8.74
N GLY A 26 14.43 2.63 -8.74
CA GLY A 26 13.45 3.58 -8.21
C GLY A 26 12.17 3.68 -9.03
N ARG A 27 12.24 3.56 -10.36
CA ARG A 27 11.04 3.52 -11.23
C ARG A 27 10.21 2.27 -11.01
N ILE A 28 10.85 1.11 -10.88
CA ILE A 28 10.17 -0.17 -10.60
C ILE A 28 9.50 -0.11 -9.21
N ALA A 29 10.22 0.38 -8.21
CA ALA A 29 9.68 0.60 -6.87
C ALA A 29 8.46 1.55 -6.87
N ALA A 30 8.56 2.67 -7.59
CA ALA A 30 7.45 3.62 -7.73
C ALA A 30 6.24 3.00 -8.43
N ALA A 31 6.44 2.16 -9.45
CA ALA A 31 5.37 1.47 -10.15
C ALA A 31 4.62 0.48 -9.23
N GLY A 32 5.34 -0.28 -8.40
CA GLY A 32 4.74 -1.19 -7.43
C GLY A 32 3.86 -0.46 -6.41
N VAL A 33 4.36 0.64 -5.85
CA VAL A 33 3.59 1.50 -4.93
C VAL A 33 2.37 2.12 -5.64
N SER A 34 2.54 2.59 -6.88
CA SER A 34 1.46 3.21 -7.66
C SER A 34 0.34 2.23 -7.94
N ALA A 35 0.65 0.96 -8.24
CA ALA A 35 -0.34 -0.09 -8.44
C ALA A 35 -1.20 -0.30 -7.18
N ASN A 36 -0.60 -0.31 -5.99
CA ASN A 36 -1.34 -0.41 -4.74
C ASN A 36 -2.28 0.78 -4.52
N ILE A 37 -1.81 2.01 -4.82
CA ILE A 37 -2.66 3.22 -4.74
C ILE A 37 -3.85 3.11 -5.71
N VAL A 38 -3.62 2.66 -6.95
CA VAL A 38 -4.69 2.50 -7.95
C VAL A 38 -5.74 1.49 -7.48
N ILE A 39 -5.32 0.34 -6.95
CA ILE A 39 -6.24 -0.68 -6.43
C ILE A 39 -7.02 -0.13 -5.24
N ALA A 40 -6.36 0.59 -4.32
CA ALA A 40 -7.01 1.20 -3.18
C ALA A 40 -8.07 2.24 -3.59
N VAL A 41 -7.75 3.14 -4.53
CA VAL A 41 -8.70 4.13 -5.05
C VAL A 41 -9.88 3.45 -5.74
N PHE A 42 -9.62 2.45 -6.59
CA PHE A 42 -10.66 1.72 -7.29
C PHE A 42 -11.62 1.03 -6.31
N THR A 43 -11.09 0.33 -5.32
CA THR A 43 -11.90 -0.37 -4.31
C THR A 43 -12.60 0.58 -3.36
N TYR A 44 -12.01 1.75 -3.05
CA TYR A 44 -12.66 2.80 -2.27
C TYR A 44 -13.91 3.36 -2.98
N VAL A 45 -13.78 3.70 -4.27
CA VAL A 45 -14.91 4.16 -5.10
C VAL A 45 -15.97 3.06 -5.17
N LEU A 46 -15.56 1.82 -5.43
CA LEU A 46 -16.47 0.69 -5.52
C LEU A 46 -17.25 0.46 -4.22
N TYR A 47 -16.56 0.53 -3.07
CA TYR A 47 -17.20 0.42 -1.76
C TYR A 47 -18.26 1.51 -1.57
N HIS A 48 -17.92 2.77 -1.85
CA HIS A 48 -18.82 3.89 -1.54
C HIS A 48 -20.07 3.92 -2.41
N PHE A 49 -19.95 3.56 -3.69
CA PHE A 49 -21.07 3.67 -4.64
C PHE A 49 -21.89 2.40 -4.82
N ILE A 50 -21.33 1.21 -4.57
CA ILE A 50 -21.99 -0.06 -4.88
C ILE A 50 -22.23 -0.92 -3.64
N PHE A 51 -21.24 -1.00 -2.74
CA PHE A 51 -21.22 -2.02 -1.69
C PHE A 51 -21.38 -1.49 -0.26
N SER A 52 -21.73 -0.21 -0.09
CA SER A 52 -21.81 0.47 1.22
C SER A 52 -22.68 -0.24 2.26
N ASP A 53 -23.70 -0.97 1.78
CA ASP A 53 -24.70 -1.66 2.60
C ASP A 53 -24.79 -3.18 2.30
N MET A 54 -23.81 -3.72 1.56
CA MET A 54 -23.78 -5.13 1.15
C MET A 54 -23.04 -6.06 2.12
N GLY A 55 -23.27 -5.91 3.44
CA GLY A 55 -22.76 -6.81 4.49
C GLY A 55 -21.34 -7.33 4.25
N LEU A 56 -21.19 -8.65 4.08
CA LEU A 56 -19.92 -9.35 3.84
C LEU A 56 -19.12 -8.78 2.64
N TRP A 57 -19.78 -8.45 1.52
CA TRP A 57 -19.11 -7.96 0.31
C TRP A 57 -18.53 -6.55 0.52
N GLY A 58 -19.27 -5.69 1.22
CA GLY A 58 -18.78 -4.37 1.64
C GLY A 58 -17.54 -4.50 2.52
N THR A 59 -17.57 -5.40 3.50
CA THR A 59 -16.44 -5.71 4.39
C THR A 59 -15.21 -6.18 3.61
N LEU A 60 -15.38 -7.11 2.66
CA LEU A 60 -14.26 -7.62 1.86
C LEU A 60 -13.62 -6.53 0.99
N ILE A 61 -14.42 -5.72 0.30
CA ILE A 61 -13.90 -4.64 -0.56
C ILE A 61 -13.20 -3.57 0.28
N GLY A 62 -13.78 -3.23 1.44
CA GLY A 62 -13.15 -2.33 2.39
C GLY A 62 -11.83 -2.83 2.92
N PHE A 63 -11.74 -4.13 3.20
CA PHE A 63 -10.48 -4.77 3.60
C PHE A 63 -9.42 -4.72 2.49
N ILE A 64 -9.80 -4.99 1.24
CA ILE A 64 -8.88 -4.88 0.09
C ILE A 64 -8.37 -3.43 -0.04
N CYS A 65 -9.24 -2.44 0.09
CA CYS A 65 -8.87 -1.03 0.10
C CYS A 65 -7.86 -0.73 1.21
N LEU A 66 -8.17 -1.11 2.46
CA LEU A 66 -7.31 -0.90 3.62
C LEU A 66 -5.91 -1.49 3.39
N VAL A 67 -5.85 -2.76 3.00
CA VAL A 67 -4.59 -3.49 2.82
C VAL A 67 -3.73 -2.84 1.75
N ASN A 68 -4.29 -2.51 0.58
CA ASN A 68 -3.51 -1.89 -0.49
C ASN A 68 -2.98 -0.51 -0.11
N LEU A 69 -3.80 0.30 0.56
CA LEU A 69 -3.40 1.63 1.01
C LEU A 69 -2.32 1.58 2.11
N LEU A 70 -2.45 0.61 3.01
CA LEU A 70 -1.48 0.33 4.05
C LEU A 70 -0.14 -0.14 3.45
N LEU A 71 -0.18 -1.09 2.50
CA LEU A 71 1.03 -1.52 1.77
C LEU A 71 1.68 -0.37 1.00
N ALA A 72 0.91 0.47 0.31
CA ALA A 72 1.44 1.64 -0.39
C ALA A 72 2.17 2.59 0.57
N THR A 73 1.53 2.91 1.70
CA THR A 73 2.08 3.84 2.69
C THR A 73 3.33 3.27 3.37
N PHE A 74 3.30 2.00 3.80
CA PHE A 74 4.46 1.36 4.41
C PHE A 74 5.62 1.19 3.43
N ASN A 75 5.34 0.79 2.19
CA ASN A 75 6.39 0.63 1.18
C ASN A 75 7.07 1.95 0.85
N LEU A 76 6.41 3.10 1.04
CA LEU A 76 7.01 4.41 0.86
C LEU A 76 7.86 4.89 2.04
N LEU A 77 7.89 4.20 3.19
CA LEU A 77 8.76 4.62 4.28
C LEU A 77 10.25 4.54 3.86
N PRO A 78 11.07 5.56 4.19
CA PRO A 78 12.45 5.64 3.71
C PRO A 78 13.42 4.80 4.58
N PHE A 79 13.07 3.55 4.89
CA PHE A 79 13.85 2.69 5.79
C PHE A 79 14.19 1.32 5.17
N GLY A 80 15.41 0.84 5.44
CA GLY A 80 15.81 -0.55 5.20
C GLY A 80 15.60 -1.03 3.74
N PRO A 81 14.97 -2.21 3.53
CA PRO A 81 14.75 -2.80 2.21
C PRO A 81 13.51 -2.26 1.47
N LEU A 82 12.77 -1.33 2.08
CA LEU A 82 11.51 -0.81 1.55
C LEU A 82 11.72 -0.01 0.26
N ASP A 83 10.67 0.03 -0.54
CA ASP A 83 10.69 0.65 -1.87
C ASP A 83 10.84 2.17 -1.80
N GLY A 84 10.42 2.82 -0.72
CA GLY A 84 10.49 4.26 -0.50
C GLY A 84 11.91 4.79 -0.55
N LYS A 85 12.88 4.05 0.01
CA LYS A 85 14.30 4.38 -0.10
C LYS A 85 14.76 4.38 -1.56
N LYS A 86 14.33 3.41 -2.36
CA LYS A 86 14.70 3.30 -3.80
C LYS A 86 14.08 4.44 -4.60
N VAL A 87 12.81 4.78 -4.35
CA VAL A 87 12.14 5.90 -5.02
C VAL A 87 12.80 7.23 -4.64
N MET A 88 13.12 7.44 -3.37
CA MET A 88 13.79 8.64 -2.88
C MET A 88 15.19 8.81 -3.50
N MET A 89 15.96 7.72 -3.62
CA MET A 89 17.27 7.72 -4.29
C MET A 89 17.18 8.03 -5.79
N TRP A 90 16.07 7.68 -6.45
CA TRP A 90 15.84 8.03 -7.85
C TRP A 90 15.40 9.49 -8.01
N LYS A 91 14.34 9.90 -7.32
CA LYS A 91 13.80 11.26 -7.30
C LYS A 91 13.04 11.53 -6.01
N GLU A 92 13.62 12.38 -5.16
CA GLU A 92 13.01 12.80 -3.89
C GLU A 92 11.61 13.43 -4.07
N THR A 93 11.42 14.25 -5.12
CA THR A 93 10.10 14.83 -5.43
C THR A 93 9.04 13.78 -5.70
N VAL A 94 9.38 12.70 -6.41
CA VAL A 94 8.43 11.62 -6.72
C VAL A 94 8.07 10.86 -5.45
N TRP A 95 9.06 10.58 -4.61
CA TRP A 95 8.84 9.96 -3.31
C TRP A 95 7.90 10.79 -2.43
N PHE A 96 8.16 12.10 -2.30
CA PHE A 96 7.35 12.99 -1.48
C PHE A 96 5.90 13.07 -1.97
N VAL A 97 5.69 13.19 -3.29
CA VAL A 97 4.34 13.21 -3.88
C VAL A 97 3.60 11.91 -3.62
N LEU A 98 4.24 10.76 -3.86
CA LEU A 98 3.62 9.45 -3.62
C LEU A 98 3.28 9.24 -2.14
N PHE A 99 4.18 9.63 -1.24
CA PHE A 99 3.97 9.52 0.21
C PHE A 99 2.87 10.45 0.70
N ALA A 100 2.85 11.70 0.25
CA ALA A 100 1.77 12.63 0.57
C ALA A 100 0.43 12.10 0.08
N VAL A 101 0.34 11.61 -1.16
CA VAL A 101 -0.89 11.02 -1.71
C VAL A 101 -1.34 9.80 -0.91
N SER A 102 -0.44 8.87 -0.58
CA SER A 102 -0.80 7.67 0.17
C SER A 102 -1.30 8.01 1.58
N VAL A 103 -0.65 8.96 2.26
CA VAL A 103 -1.06 9.41 3.61
C VAL A 103 -2.37 10.19 3.57
N LEU A 104 -2.58 11.04 2.56
CA LEU A 104 -3.84 11.78 2.38
C LEU A 104 -5.01 10.84 2.11
N LEU A 105 -4.83 9.84 1.25
CA LEU A 105 -5.86 8.83 1.01
C LEU A 105 -6.13 8.01 2.27
N LEU A 106 -5.08 7.62 3.01
CA LEU A 106 -5.20 6.86 4.25
C LEU A 106 -5.95 7.65 5.33
N SER A 107 -5.54 8.89 5.56
CA SER A 107 -6.23 9.78 6.50
C SER A 107 -7.67 10.10 6.06
N GLY A 108 -7.92 10.33 4.78
CA GLY A 108 -9.26 10.51 4.23
C GLY A 108 -10.18 9.31 4.48
N MET A 109 -9.63 8.09 4.43
CA MET A 109 -10.35 6.87 4.79
C MET A 109 -10.72 6.83 6.28
N PHE A 110 -9.88 7.36 7.18
CA PHE A 110 -10.17 7.46 8.62
C PHE A 110 -11.16 8.58 8.96
N ILE A 111 -11.11 9.71 8.26
CA ILE A 111 -11.90 10.91 8.58
C ILE A 111 -13.27 10.88 7.90
N GLY A 112 -13.34 10.49 6.62
CA GLY A 112 -14.56 10.54 5.81
C GLY A 112 -15.23 9.18 5.57
N GLY A 113 -14.55 8.07 5.86
CA GLY A 113 -15.04 6.73 5.57
C GLY A 113 -15.73 6.08 6.76
N ASN A 114 -17.03 5.81 6.64
CA ASN A 114 -17.73 4.81 7.47
C ASN A 114 -17.14 3.38 7.36
N LEU A 115 -16.12 3.21 6.50
CA LEU A 115 -15.50 1.95 6.12
C LEU A 115 -14.90 1.19 7.30
N LEU A 116 -14.13 1.87 8.16
CA LEU A 116 -13.54 1.26 9.35
C LEU A 116 -14.49 1.32 10.55
N THR A 117 -15.30 2.36 10.67
CA THR A 117 -16.28 2.49 11.76
C THR A 117 -17.31 1.36 11.72
N LYS A 118 -17.76 0.94 10.53
CA LYS A 118 -18.61 -0.26 10.34
C LYS A 118 -17.82 -1.59 10.40
N PHE A 119 -16.48 -1.56 10.37
CA PHE A 119 -15.64 -2.76 10.41
C PHE A 119 -15.25 -3.14 11.85
N PHE A 120 -15.09 -2.14 12.73
CA PHE A 120 -14.68 -2.30 14.13
C PHE A 120 -15.83 -2.21 15.15
N ILE A 121 -17.06 -1.90 14.73
CA ILE A 121 -18.30 -1.92 15.53
C ILE A 121 -19.24 -2.95 14.91
#